data_AF-A0A967QX11-F1
#
_entry.id   AF-A0A967QX11-F1
#
_cell.length_a   1.000
_cell.length_b   1.000
_cell.length_c   1.000
_cell.angle_alpha   90.00
_cell.angle_beta   90.00
_cell.angle_gamma   90.00
#
_symmetry.space_group_name_H-M   'P 1'
#
loop_
_entity.id
_entity.type
_entity.pdbx_description
1 polymer ?
#
loop_
_entity_poly.entity_id
_entity_poly.type
_entity_poly.pdbx_seq_one_letter_code
_entity_poly.pdbx_strand_id
1 'polypeptide(L)'
;HDGPYYTIRGGFLLPKPVQQPHPVLINAGSSDAGREFSAKHVDFNFISINSVDEAQGLIADVKRRAVGYGREIGAMSMGMVMCR
;
A
#
# COMPACT_ATOMS: atom_id res chain seq x y z
N HIS A 1 -19.00 10.70 8.06
CA HIS A 1 -17.58 11.14 8.08
C HIS A 1 -17.58 12.64 7.99
N ASP A 2 -16.86 13.34 8.86
CA ASP A 2 -16.71 14.79 8.81
C ASP A 2 -15.23 15.12 8.99
N GLY A 3 -14.56 15.43 7.89
CA GLY A 3 -13.11 15.59 7.82
C GLY A 3 -12.72 16.82 7.01
N PRO A 4 -11.44 17.19 7.00
CA PRO A 4 -10.96 18.42 6.37
C PRO A 4 -11.15 18.48 4.85
N TYR A 5 -11.29 17.31 4.19
CA TYR A 5 -11.43 17.21 2.74
C TYR A 5 -12.83 16.74 2.30
N TYR A 6 -13.55 16.01 3.16
CA TYR A 6 -14.85 15.43 2.83
C TYR A 6 -15.79 15.44 4.03
N THR A 7 -17.04 15.82 3.79
CA THR A 7 -18.16 15.61 4.73
C THR A 7 -19.18 14.68 4.08
N ILE A 8 -19.26 13.45 4.57
CA ILE A 8 -20.16 12.40 4.08
C ILE A 8 -21.26 12.17 5.12
N ARG A 9 -22.51 12.47 4.73
CA ARG A 9 -23.73 12.21 5.52
C ARG A 9 -24.40 10.94 4.97
N GLY A 10 -24.59 9.93 5.83
CA GLY A 10 -25.30 8.69 5.44
C GLY A 10 -24.60 7.85 4.36
N GLY A 11 -23.27 7.91 4.26
CA GLY A 11 -22.51 7.18 3.24
C GLY A 11 -22.72 5.68 3.30
N PHE A 12 -23.15 5.09 2.18
CA PHE A 12 -23.41 3.66 2.05
C PHE A 12 -23.18 3.21 0.60
N LEU A 13 -22.88 1.93 0.41
CA LEU A 13 -22.61 1.33 -0.90
C LEU A 13 -23.27 -0.04 -0.98
N LEU A 14 -23.98 -0.32 -2.09
CA LEU A 14 -24.44 -1.65 -2.49
C LEU A 14 -24.21 -1.89 -3.99
N PRO A 15 -23.90 -3.14 -4.40
CA PRO A 15 -23.58 -4.27 -3.52
C PRO A 15 -22.23 -4.07 -2.80
N LYS A 16 -21.98 -4.83 -1.74
CA LYS A 16 -20.65 -4.88 -1.11
C LYS A 16 -19.67 -5.67 -2.00
N PRO A 17 -18.36 -5.39 -1.94
CA PRO A 17 -17.36 -6.23 -2.58
C PRO A 17 -17.49 -7.69 -2.15
N VAL A 18 -17.22 -8.61 -3.08
CA VAL A 18 -17.21 -10.06 -2.79
C VAL A 18 -16.05 -10.43 -1.86
N GLN A 19 -14.90 -9.77 -2.04
CA GLN A 19 -13.70 -9.97 -1.23
C GLN A 19 -13.88 -9.42 0.19
N GLN A 20 -13.42 -10.18 1.18
CA GLN A 20 -13.48 -9.84 2.60
C GLN A 20 -12.07 -9.71 3.20
N PRO A 21 -11.87 -8.81 4.18
CA PRO A 21 -12.82 -7.77 4.63
C PRO A 21 -12.96 -6.61 3.62
N HIS A 22 -12.07 -6.52 2.65
CA HIS A 22 -12.09 -5.57 1.53
C HIS A 22 -11.32 -6.16 0.33
N PRO A 23 -11.44 -5.58 -0.87
CA PRO A 23 -10.51 -5.86 -1.97
C PRO A 23 -9.07 -5.57 -1.56
N VAL A 24 -8.12 -6.27 -2.17
CA VAL A 24 -6.69 -6.00 -1.97
C VAL A 24 -6.38 -4.57 -2.40
N LEU A 25 -5.77 -3.80 -1.50
CA LEU A 25 -5.37 -2.42 -1.73
C LEU A 25 -3.87 -2.33 -2.00
N ILE A 26 -3.51 -1.56 -3.02
CA ILE A 26 -2.12 -1.35 -3.46
C ILE A 26 -1.88 0.16 -3.57
N ASN A 27 -0.74 0.62 -3.08
CA ASN A 27 -0.26 1.99 -3.30
C ASN A 27 1.13 1.96 -3.94
N ALA A 28 1.44 2.93 -4.80
CA ALA A 28 2.71 3.05 -5.51
C ALA A 28 3.54 4.27 -5.06
N GLY A 29 3.35 4.72 -3.82
CA GLY A 29 4.06 5.87 -3.26
C GLY A 29 5.49 5.52 -2.85
N SER A 30 6.48 6.15 -3.47
CA SER A 30 7.91 5.96 -3.16
C SER A 30 8.48 6.98 -2.18
N SER A 31 7.84 8.15 -2.01
CA SER A 31 8.27 9.18 -1.06
C SER A 31 8.13 8.72 0.39
N ASP A 32 8.75 9.43 1.33
CA ASP A 32 8.65 9.09 2.76
C ASP A 32 7.18 9.06 3.24
N ALA A 33 6.43 10.13 2.91
CA ALA A 33 5.00 10.20 3.19
C ALA A 33 4.20 9.10 2.45
N GLY A 34 4.61 8.75 1.22
CA GLY A 34 3.99 7.66 0.45
C GLY A 34 4.16 6.30 1.13
N ARG A 35 5.37 5.99 1.62
CA ARG A 35 5.65 4.76 2.37
C ARG A 35 4.91 4.72 3.70
N GLU A 36 4.82 5.85 4.38
CA GLU A 36 4.04 5.99 5.62
C GLU A 36 2.55 5.72 5.38
N PHE A 37 1.98 6.32 4.32
CA PHE A 37 0.61 6.08 3.91
C PHE A 37 0.38 4.59 3.59
N SER A 38 1.29 3.97 2.82
CA SER A 38 1.19 2.56 2.48
C SER A 38 1.17 1.69 3.74
N ALA A 39 2.15 1.88 4.63
CA ALA A 39 2.27 1.14 5.88
C ALA A 39 0.99 1.17 6.72
N LYS A 40 0.31 2.33 6.74
CA LYS A 40 -0.91 2.53 7.51
C LYS A 40 -2.18 2.00 6.83
N HIS A 41 -2.27 2.08 5.49
CA HIS A 41 -3.57 1.99 4.80
C HIS A 41 -3.74 0.85 3.78
N VAL A 42 -2.66 0.27 3.24
CA VAL A 42 -2.78 -0.70 2.12
C VAL A 42 -2.18 -2.05 2.46
N ASP A 43 -2.46 -3.04 1.63
CA ASP A 43 -1.99 -4.43 1.80
C ASP A 43 -0.63 -4.64 1.14
N PHE A 44 -0.36 -3.93 0.04
CA PHE A 44 0.92 -3.98 -0.66
C PHE A 44 1.44 -2.60 -1.05
N ASN A 45 2.73 -2.37 -0.85
CA ASN A 45 3.43 -1.24 -1.44
C ASN A 45 4.11 -1.66 -2.75
N PHE A 46 3.72 -1.02 -3.85
CA PHE A 46 4.37 -1.18 -5.14
C PHE A 46 5.59 -0.25 -5.20
N ILE A 47 6.77 -0.83 -5.27
CA ILE A 47 8.05 -0.12 -5.25
C ILE A 47 8.80 -0.31 -6.56
N SER A 48 9.32 0.77 -7.13
CA SER A 48 10.33 0.68 -8.20
C SER A 48 11.67 0.34 -7.55
N ILE A 49 12.31 -0.73 -8.02
CA ILE A 49 13.61 -1.19 -7.52
C ILE A 49 14.62 -1.14 -8.66
N ASN A 50 15.79 -0.56 -8.42
CA ASN A 50 16.88 -0.52 -9.40
C ASN A 50 17.99 -1.54 -9.07
N SER A 51 18.06 -1.98 -7.81
CA SER A 51 18.96 -3.04 -7.35
C SER A 51 18.31 -3.89 -6.25
N VAL A 52 18.89 -5.08 -6.01
CA VAL A 52 18.44 -5.96 -4.93
C VAL A 52 18.69 -5.33 -3.56
N ASP A 53 19.83 -4.67 -3.37
CA ASP A 53 20.17 -4.01 -2.10
C ASP A 53 19.21 -2.85 -1.79
N GLU A 54 18.87 -2.04 -2.80
CA GLU A 54 17.85 -0.99 -2.65
C GLU A 54 16.48 -1.60 -2.29
N ALA A 55 16.10 -2.68 -2.96
CA ALA A 55 14.85 -3.38 -2.67
C ALA A 55 14.80 -3.86 -1.22
N GLN A 56 15.87 -4.48 -0.71
CA GLN A 56 15.94 -4.95 0.67
C GLN A 56 15.72 -3.81 1.67
N GLY A 57 16.39 -2.66 1.46
CA GLY A 57 16.24 -1.48 2.32
C GLY A 57 14.82 -0.92 2.31
N LEU A 58 14.22 -0.76 1.13
CA LEU A 58 12.86 -0.22 0.99
C LEU A 58 11.79 -1.16 1.59
N ILE A 59 11.94 -2.47 1.38
CA ILE A 59 11.04 -3.48 1.93
C ILE A 59 11.14 -3.49 3.46
N ALA A 60 12.36 -3.44 4.00
CA ALA A 60 12.57 -3.40 5.45
C ALA A 60 11.96 -2.13 6.07
N ASP A 61 12.12 -0.96 5.43
CA ASP A 61 11.55 0.29 5.92
C ASP A 61 10.02 0.25 5.98
N VAL A 62 9.35 -0.14 4.89
CA VAL A 62 7.88 -0.15 4.87
C VAL A 62 7.29 -1.19 5.83
N LYS A 63 7.92 -2.36 5.96
CA LYS A 63 7.51 -3.39 6.92
C LYS A 63 7.68 -2.92 8.37
N ARG A 64 8.82 -2.28 8.68
CA ARG A 64 9.06 -1.70 10.01
C ARG A 64 8.00 -0.65 10.38
N ARG A 65 7.61 0.22 9.44
CA ARG A 65 6.54 1.20 9.66
C ARG A 65 5.19 0.53 9.88
N ALA A 66 4.85 -0.49 9.08
CA ALA A 66 3.58 -1.20 9.21
C ALA A 66 3.42 -1.87 10.58
N VAL A 67 4.51 -2.44 11.13
CA VAL A 67 4.53 -3.00 12.49
C VAL A 67 4.15 -1.95 13.53
N GLY A 68 4.58 -0.69 13.37
CA GLY A 68 4.19 0.42 14.25
C GLY A 68 2.68 0.70 14.28
N TYR A 69 1.94 0.27 13.25
CA TYR A 69 0.48 0.32 13.17
C TYR A 69 -0.20 -1.01 13.54
N GLY A 70 0.56 -2.01 13.98
CA GLY A 70 0.04 -3.35 14.24
C GLY A 70 -0.41 -4.08 12.97
N ARG A 71 0.18 -3.75 11.82
CA ARG A 71 -0.15 -4.30 10.51
C ARG A 71 1.04 -5.02 9.90
N GLU A 72 0.74 -5.96 9.00
CA GLU A 72 1.70 -6.50 8.04
C GLU A 72 1.44 -5.88 6.67
N ILE A 73 2.49 -5.76 5.86
CA ILE A 73 2.40 -5.23 4.50
C ILE A 73 3.30 -6.03 3.56
N GLY A 74 2.77 -6.33 2.38
CA GLY A 74 3.53 -6.91 1.29
C GLY A 74 4.27 -5.86 0.46
N ALA A 75 5.25 -6.30 -0.32
CA ALA A 75 5.94 -5.46 -1.29
C ALA A 75 5.84 -6.11 -2.67
N MET A 76 5.61 -5.28 -3.69
CA MET A 76 5.55 -5.70 -5.09
C MET A 76 6.42 -4.80 -5.94
N SER A 77 6.96 -5.34 -7.03
CA SER A 77 7.72 -4.56 -8.01
C SER A 77 7.50 -5.10 -9.42
N MET A 78 7.94 -4.33 -10.40
CA MET A 78 7.88 -4.71 -11.81
C MET A 78 9.01 -5.72 -12.13
N GLY A 79 8.65 -6.88 -12.64
CA GLY A 79 9.58 -7.77 -13.34
C GLY A 79 9.48 -7.55 -14.84
N MET A 80 10.58 -7.22 -15.51
CA MET A 80 10.61 -7.06 -16.96
C MET A 80 11.20 -8.31 -17.61
N VAL A 81 10.42 -8.93 -18.51
CA VAL A 81 10.87 -10.07 -19.33
C VAL A 81 11.02 -9.59 -20.76
N MET A 82 12.25 -9.61 -21.28
CA MET A 82 12.55 -9.26 -22.67
C MET A 82 12.74 -10.54 -23.49
N CYS A 83 11.79 -10.82 -24.38
CA CYS A 83 11.89 -11.93 -25.32
C CYS A 83 12.54 -11.47 -26.63
N ARG A 84 13.23 -12.40 -27.30
CA ARG A 84 13.78 -12.22 -28.65
C ARG A 84 12.89 -12.91 -29.67
#